data_AF-A0A956ZD25-F1
#
_entry.id   AF-A0A956ZD25-F1
#
_cell.length_a   1.000
_cell.length_b   1.000
_cell.length_c   1.000
_cell.angle_alpha   90.00
_cell.angle_beta   90.00
_cell.angle_gamma   90.00
#
_symmetry.space_group_name_H-M   'P 1'
#
loop_
_entity.id
_entity.type
_entity.pdbx_description
1 polymer ?
#
loop_
_entity_poly.entity_id
_entity_poly.type
_entity_poly.pdbx_seq_one_letter_code
_entity_poly.pdbx_strand_id
1 'polypeptide(L)'
;MNANRKQLTPLSILLLIPFLVLPVIGSGIMANSCTAAETKKNPKNPKDESMNSALRELSKVKCLCTEVIGEGREMPREYQLYLKVAALGPEAKPDLLKIAKTGSPAGRIYAAALLYRIEAKLGLKTLKAMENCKDSMDFRSGCKGTTVTLGEAASKLHDSGNFLGFTLGAK
;
A
#
# COMPACT_ATOMS: atom_id res chain seq x y z
N MET A 1 6.02 6.27 57.16
CA MET A 1 4.70 6.09 57.80
C MET A 1 3.63 6.11 56.71
N ASN A 2 2.74 5.12 56.75
CA ASN A 2 1.49 4.91 55.99
C ASN A 2 1.59 4.85 54.45
N ALA A 3 1.59 3.68 53.78
CA ALA A 3 0.70 2.50 53.78
C ALA A 3 -0.53 2.63 52.87
N ASN A 4 -0.83 1.50 52.19
CA ASN A 4 -2.11 1.09 51.59
C ASN A 4 -2.49 1.73 50.25
N ARG A 5 -3.03 1.06 49.24
CA ARG A 5 -3.48 -0.34 48.92
C ARG A 5 -4.04 -0.14 47.48
N LYS A 6 -3.98 -1.02 46.48
CA LYS A 6 -4.61 -2.34 46.39
C LYS A 6 -4.14 -2.99 45.08
N GLN A 7 -3.84 -4.28 45.18
CA GLN A 7 -3.92 -5.25 44.09
C GLN A 7 -5.35 -5.33 43.54
N LEU A 8 -5.49 -5.64 42.25
CA LEU A 8 -6.58 -6.47 41.75
C LEU A 8 -6.05 -7.28 40.53
N THR A 9 -5.99 -8.59 40.69
CA THR A 9 -5.75 -9.60 39.64
C THR A 9 -7.11 -10.14 39.14
N PRO A 10 -7.18 -11.27 38.42
CA PRO A 10 -7.28 -11.37 36.97
C PRO A 10 -8.66 -11.88 36.51
N LEU A 11 -9.09 -11.59 35.28
CA LEU A 11 -10.22 -12.32 34.67
C LEU A 11 -9.73 -13.18 33.51
N SER A 12 -9.49 -14.45 33.84
CA SER A 12 -9.47 -15.56 32.91
C SER A 12 -10.85 -15.69 32.24
N ILE A 13 -10.93 -15.47 30.93
CA ILE A 13 -12.07 -15.93 30.13
C ILE A 13 -11.56 -17.07 29.25
N LEU A 14 -11.82 -18.27 29.76
CA LEU A 14 -11.63 -19.56 29.14
C LEU A 14 -12.76 -19.74 28.11
N LEU A 15 -12.51 -19.48 26.82
CA LEU A 15 -13.43 -19.85 25.75
C LEU A 15 -13.13 -21.27 25.29
N LEU A 16 -13.81 -22.23 25.92
CA LEU A 16 -14.00 -23.59 25.43
C LEU A 16 -14.88 -23.54 24.17
N ILE A 17 -14.28 -23.86 23.01
CA ILE A 17 -15.02 -24.19 21.79
C ILE A 17 -14.88 -25.71 21.60
N PRO A 18 -15.95 -26.50 21.76
CA PRO A 18 -15.97 -27.88 21.32
C PRO A 18 -16.67 -28.00 19.96
N PHE A 19 -16.34 -29.08 19.25
CA PHE A 19 -16.99 -29.59 18.03
C PHE A 19 -16.69 -28.87 16.70
N LEU A 20 -15.93 -29.53 15.82
CA LEU A 20 -16.54 -30.48 14.88
C LEU A 20 -15.45 -31.33 14.20
N VAL A 21 -15.47 -32.63 14.49
CA VAL A 21 -14.78 -33.67 13.72
C VAL A 21 -15.66 -33.98 12.50
N LEU A 22 -15.12 -33.79 11.30
CA LEU A 22 -15.74 -34.24 10.06
C LEU A 22 -15.12 -35.58 9.65
N PRO A 23 -15.94 -36.58 9.22
CA PRO A 23 -15.45 -37.88 8.80
C PRO A 23 -14.82 -37.86 7.40
N VAL A 24 -13.73 -38.64 7.29
CA VAL A 24 -13.06 -39.06 6.06
C VAL A 24 -13.84 -40.22 5.45
N ILE A 25 -14.46 -40.00 4.28
CA ILE A 25 -14.96 -41.02 3.34
C ILE A 25 -15.03 -40.30 1.98
N GLY A 26 -14.59 -40.78 0.82
CA GLY A 26 -13.96 -42.01 0.39
C GLY A 26 -13.64 -41.83 -1.11
N SER A 27 -12.66 -42.58 -1.60
CA SER A 27 -12.26 -42.61 -3.01
C SER A 27 -13.38 -43.14 -3.90
N GLY A 28 -13.61 -42.47 -5.04
CA GLY A 28 -14.57 -42.88 -6.06
C GLY A 28 -14.15 -42.35 -7.44
N ILE A 29 -14.04 -43.25 -8.39
CA ILE A 29 -13.35 -43.17 -9.68
C ILE A 29 -14.21 -42.52 -10.79
N MET A 30 -13.52 -41.77 -11.65
CA MET A 30 -13.77 -41.39 -13.06
C MET A 30 -15.21 -41.40 -13.62
N ALA A 31 -15.64 -40.24 -14.14
CA ALA A 31 -16.32 -40.20 -15.44
C ALA A 31 -16.06 -38.86 -16.16
N ASN A 32 -15.63 -39.04 -17.40
CA ASN A 32 -15.27 -38.06 -18.40
C ASN A 32 -16.50 -37.20 -18.78
N SER A 33 -16.40 -35.87 -18.67
CA SER A 33 -17.18 -34.97 -19.51
C SER A 33 -16.47 -33.62 -19.62
N CYS A 34 -15.77 -33.46 -20.73
CA CYS A 34 -15.41 -32.16 -21.28
C CYS A 34 -16.68 -31.34 -21.47
N THR A 35 -17.08 -30.59 -20.45
CA THR A 35 -17.89 -29.40 -20.64
C THR A 35 -16.92 -28.23 -20.58
N ALA A 36 -16.56 -27.75 -21.76
CA ALA A 36 -15.98 -26.43 -21.92
C ALA A 36 -16.96 -25.44 -21.30
N ALA A 37 -16.72 -25.08 -20.04
CA ALA A 37 -17.32 -23.91 -19.45
C ALA A 37 -16.81 -22.73 -20.28
N GLU A 38 -17.63 -22.29 -21.22
CA GLU A 38 -17.49 -21.00 -21.85
C GLU A 38 -17.54 -19.97 -20.72
N THR A 39 -16.36 -19.63 -20.19
CA THR A 39 -16.15 -18.39 -19.47
C THR A 39 -16.60 -17.30 -20.41
N LYS A 40 -17.85 -16.86 -20.25
CA LYS A 40 -18.36 -15.61 -20.79
C LYS A 40 -17.33 -14.56 -20.38
N LYS A 41 -16.48 -14.20 -21.34
CA LYS A 41 -15.45 -13.19 -21.21
C LYS A 41 -16.23 -11.89 -21.05
N ASN A 42 -16.57 -11.56 -19.80
CA ASN A 42 -17.19 -10.30 -19.45
C ASN A 42 -16.31 -9.23 -20.10
N PRO A 43 -16.84 -8.41 -21.04
CA PRO A 43 -16.03 -7.42 -21.72
C PRO A 43 -15.42 -6.52 -20.65
N LYS A 44 -14.11 -6.67 -20.42
CA LYS A 44 -13.36 -5.80 -19.52
C LYS A 44 -13.57 -4.39 -20.03
N ASN A 45 -14.18 -3.55 -19.20
CA ASN A 45 -14.33 -2.14 -19.51
C ASN A 45 -12.92 -1.57 -19.76
N PRO A 46 -12.67 -0.89 -20.90
CA PRO A 46 -11.35 -0.32 -21.20
C PRO A 46 -10.80 0.59 -20.09
N LYS A 47 -11.68 1.19 -19.29
CA LYS A 47 -11.32 1.98 -18.10
C LYS A 47 -10.67 1.11 -17.01
N ASP A 48 -11.22 -0.07 -16.73
CA ASP A 48 -10.72 -0.97 -15.68
C ASP A 48 -9.33 -1.54 -16.06
N GLU A 49 -9.08 -1.76 -17.34
CA GLU A 49 -7.78 -2.21 -17.84
C GLU A 49 -6.71 -1.11 -17.72
N SER A 50 -7.06 0.13 -18.07
CA SER A 50 -6.18 1.29 -17.93
C SER A 50 -5.82 1.57 -16.46
N MET A 51 -6.80 1.47 -15.54
CA MET A 51 -6.61 1.69 -14.10
C MET A 51 -5.69 0.64 -13.47
N ASN A 52 -5.88 -0.64 -13.84
CA ASN A 52 -5.00 -1.72 -13.41
C ASN A 52 -3.56 -1.56 -13.92
N SER A 53 -3.38 -0.99 -15.13
CA SER A 53 -2.04 -0.68 -15.64
C SER A 53 -1.37 0.40 -14.80
N ALA A 54 -2.08 1.49 -14.45
CA ALA A 54 -1.52 2.58 -13.65
C ALA A 54 -1.05 2.10 -12.26
N LEU A 55 -1.85 1.29 -11.56
CA LEU A 55 -1.47 0.68 -10.27
C LEU A 55 -0.25 -0.24 -10.42
N ARG A 56 -0.22 -1.07 -11.46
CA ARG A 56 0.91 -1.97 -11.75
C ARG A 56 2.19 -1.19 -12.05
N GLU A 57 2.09 -0.09 -12.78
CA GLU A 57 3.22 0.78 -13.08
C GLU A 57 3.69 1.55 -11.85
N LEU A 58 2.78 2.09 -11.04
CA LEU A 58 3.11 2.76 -9.78
C LEU A 58 3.89 1.82 -8.84
N SER A 59 3.56 0.53 -8.83
CA SER A 59 4.29 -0.46 -8.03
C SER A 59 5.77 -0.61 -8.39
N LYS A 60 6.19 -0.18 -9.59
CA LYS A 60 7.53 -0.37 -10.14
C LYS A 60 8.37 0.90 -10.23
N VAL A 61 7.82 2.06 -9.86
CA VAL A 61 8.54 3.34 -9.98
C VAL A 61 9.79 3.36 -9.11
N LYS A 62 10.91 3.81 -9.68
CA LYS A 62 12.19 3.86 -8.97
C LYS A 62 12.50 5.23 -8.36
N CYS A 63 11.86 6.28 -8.89
CA CYS A 63 11.98 7.66 -8.40
C CYS A 63 10.78 8.06 -7.55
N LEU A 64 11.04 8.64 -6.37
CA LEU A 64 10.10 9.53 -5.70
C LEU A 64 10.33 10.95 -6.24
N CYS A 65 9.43 11.39 -7.08
CA CYS A 65 9.54 12.62 -7.86
C CYS A 65 8.41 13.58 -7.44
N THR A 66 8.69 14.88 -7.29
CA THR A 66 7.64 15.90 -7.01
C THR A 66 6.98 16.40 -8.30
N GLU A 67 6.02 17.32 -8.17
CA GLU A 67 5.23 17.86 -9.28
C GLU A 67 6.06 18.39 -10.46
N VAL A 68 7.17 19.07 -10.16
CA VAL A 68 7.99 19.73 -11.17
C VAL A 68 9.43 19.26 -11.05
N ILE A 69 10.03 18.85 -12.18
CA ILE A 69 11.46 18.54 -12.28
C ILE A 69 12.14 19.26 -13.45
N GLY A 70 13.41 19.63 -13.27
CA GLY A 70 14.26 20.26 -14.30
C GLY A 70 13.88 21.70 -14.66
N GLU A 71 14.64 22.27 -15.60
CA GLU A 71 14.47 23.67 -16.06
C GLU A 71 13.19 23.86 -16.89
N GLY A 72 12.77 22.83 -17.64
CA GLY A 72 11.55 22.83 -18.44
C GLY A 72 10.25 22.74 -17.64
N ARG A 73 10.34 22.59 -16.32
CA ARG A 73 9.21 22.44 -15.40
C ARG A 73 8.20 21.37 -15.82
N GLU A 74 8.68 20.28 -16.41
CA GLU A 74 7.81 19.20 -16.85
C GLU A 74 7.45 18.30 -15.66
N MET A 75 6.20 17.82 -15.68
CA MET A 75 5.73 16.87 -14.67
C MET A 75 6.31 15.48 -14.96
N PRO A 76 7.07 14.88 -14.03
CA PRO A 76 7.68 13.58 -14.27
C PRO A 76 6.63 12.48 -14.38
N ARG A 77 6.92 11.47 -15.20
CA ARG A 77 6.04 10.32 -15.46
C ARG A 77 5.60 9.63 -14.16
N GLU A 78 6.48 9.51 -13.18
CA GLU A 78 6.21 8.91 -11.87
C GLU A 78 5.16 9.71 -11.10
N TYR A 79 5.24 11.04 -11.12
CA TYR A 79 4.26 11.89 -10.48
C TYR A 79 2.92 11.90 -11.24
N GLN A 80 2.95 11.86 -12.58
CA GLN A 80 1.75 11.67 -13.38
C GLN A 80 1.03 10.35 -13.04
N LEU A 81 1.78 9.26 -12.85
CA LEU A 81 1.21 7.97 -12.40
C LEU A 81 0.59 8.09 -11.01
N TYR A 82 1.26 8.76 -10.08
CA TYR A 82 0.71 9.06 -8.76
C TYR A 82 -0.64 9.78 -8.85
N LEU A 83 -0.75 10.84 -9.67
CA LEU A 83 -2.00 11.58 -9.87
C LEU A 83 -3.09 10.73 -10.53
N LYS A 84 -2.74 9.91 -11.53
CA LYS A 84 -3.69 8.96 -12.16
C LYS A 84 -4.26 7.98 -11.15
N VAL A 85 -3.43 7.45 -10.25
CA VAL A 85 -3.90 6.53 -9.19
C VAL A 85 -4.67 7.29 -8.09
N ALA A 86 -4.31 8.55 -7.80
CA ALA A 86 -5.07 9.39 -6.87
C ALA A 86 -6.52 9.61 -7.32
N ALA A 87 -6.75 9.74 -8.63
CA ALA A 87 -8.08 9.91 -9.21
C ALA A 87 -9.02 8.70 -9.02
N LEU A 88 -8.48 7.51 -8.69
CA LEU A 88 -9.27 6.31 -8.40
C LEU A 88 -9.96 6.37 -7.02
N GLY A 89 -9.49 7.26 -6.14
CA GLY A 89 -10.08 7.45 -4.83
C GLY A 89 -10.05 6.19 -3.94
N PRO A 90 -11.07 5.99 -3.08
CA PRO A 90 -11.10 4.89 -2.11
C PRO A 90 -11.07 3.48 -2.72
N GLU A 91 -11.48 3.31 -3.98
CA GLU A 91 -11.54 2.00 -4.65
C GLU A 91 -10.16 1.38 -4.83
N ALA A 92 -9.11 2.19 -4.96
CA ALA A 92 -7.74 1.72 -5.10
C ALA A 92 -7.14 1.20 -3.78
N LYS A 93 -7.80 1.37 -2.63
CA LYS A 93 -7.26 1.03 -1.31
C LYS A 93 -6.67 -0.39 -1.19
N PRO A 94 -7.32 -1.47 -1.69
CA PRO A 94 -6.76 -2.82 -1.60
C PRO A 94 -5.43 -2.97 -2.36
N ASP A 95 -5.35 -2.41 -3.56
CA ASP A 95 -4.12 -2.45 -4.37
C ASP A 95 -3.02 -1.57 -3.79
N LEU A 96 -3.37 -0.40 -3.24
CA LEU A 96 -2.42 0.46 -2.55
C LEU A 96 -1.81 -0.22 -1.32
N LEU A 97 -2.59 -0.99 -0.55
CA LEU A 97 -2.07 -1.79 0.55
C LEU A 97 -1.08 -2.87 0.07
N LYS A 98 -1.36 -3.50 -1.07
CA LYS A 98 -0.45 -4.46 -1.70
C LYS A 98 0.85 -3.78 -2.15
N ILE A 99 0.75 -2.64 -2.84
CA ILE A 99 1.90 -1.86 -3.30
C ILE A 99 2.75 -1.39 -2.13
N ALA A 100 2.15 -0.89 -1.05
CA ALA A 100 2.86 -0.46 0.15
C ALA A 100 3.69 -1.58 0.80
N LYS A 101 3.28 -2.83 0.62
CA LYS A 101 3.98 -4.00 1.17
C LYS A 101 5.07 -4.55 0.24
N THR A 102 4.82 -4.64 -1.07
CA THR A 102 5.70 -5.38 -2.00
C THR A 102 6.21 -4.56 -3.18
N GLY A 103 5.81 -3.30 -3.30
CA GLY A 103 6.25 -2.42 -4.36
C GLY A 103 7.74 -2.07 -4.24
N SER A 104 8.25 -1.45 -5.30
CA SER A 104 9.50 -0.69 -5.27
C SER A 104 9.49 0.35 -4.13
N PRO A 105 10.65 0.76 -3.60
CA PRO A 105 10.70 1.70 -2.47
C PRO A 105 9.94 3.02 -2.72
N ALA A 106 10.10 3.65 -3.89
CA ALA A 106 9.33 4.84 -4.23
C ALA A 106 7.83 4.55 -4.41
N GLY A 107 7.48 3.41 -5.04
CA GLY A 107 6.09 2.96 -5.16
C GLY A 107 5.42 2.77 -3.80
N ARG A 108 6.16 2.27 -2.80
CA ARG A 108 5.66 2.10 -1.42
C ARG A 108 5.37 3.45 -0.75
N ILE A 109 6.24 4.45 -0.92
CA ILE A 109 5.98 5.82 -0.43
C ILE A 109 4.77 6.44 -1.11
N TYR A 110 4.66 6.38 -2.44
CA TYR A 110 3.48 6.88 -3.14
C TYR A 110 2.20 6.19 -2.66
N ALA A 111 2.22 4.86 -2.50
CA ALA A 111 1.07 4.13 -2.02
C ALA A 111 0.67 4.56 -0.60
N ALA A 112 1.65 4.75 0.31
CA ALA A 112 1.38 5.26 1.64
C ALA A 112 0.79 6.68 1.63
N ALA A 113 1.27 7.56 0.74
CA ALA A 113 0.72 8.91 0.57
C ALA A 113 -0.70 8.91 0.00
N LEU A 114 -1.03 8.00 -0.93
CA LEU A 114 -2.39 7.82 -1.44
C LEU A 114 -3.31 7.22 -0.37
N LEU A 115 -2.83 6.25 0.41
CA LEU A 115 -3.56 5.73 1.56
C LEU A 115 -3.83 6.83 2.59
N TYR A 116 -2.89 7.76 2.79
CA TYR A 116 -3.10 8.93 3.66
C TYR A 116 -4.25 9.82 3.14
N ARG A 117 -4.33 10.07 1.82
CA ARG A 117 -5.44 10.83 1.21
C ARG A 117 -6.80 10.16 1.42
N ILE A 118 -6.85 8.83 1.41
CA ILE A 118 -8.07 8.05 1.63
C ILE A 118 -8.41 7.98 3.12
N GLU A 119 -7.42 7.64 3.95
CA GLU A 119 -7.54 7.42 5.39
C GLU A 119 -6.21 7.76 6.09
N ALA A 120 -6.11 8.97 6.65
CA ALA A 120 -4.87 9.51 7.21
C ALA A 120 -4.17 8.57 8.21
N LYS A 121 -4.94 7.97 9.13
CA LYS A 121 -4.40 7.01 10.13
C LYS A 121 -3.76 5.80 9.47
N LEU A 122 -4.33 5.30 8.38
CA LEU A 122 -3.80 4.16 7.64
C LEU A 122 -2.52 4.54 6.91
N GLY A 123 -2.47 5.70 6.24
CA GLY A 123 -1.27 6.20 5.60
C GLY A 123 -0.10 6.36 6.56
N LEU A 124 -0.32 7.00 7.72
CA LEU A 124 0.70 7.16 8.77
C LEU A 124 1.16 5.81 9.32
N LYS A 125 0.24 4.89 9.61
CA LYS A 125 0.59 3.54 10.07
C LYS A 125 1.47 2.81 9.04
N THR A 126 1.16 2.95 7.76
CA THR A 126 1.94 2.36 6.68
C THR A 126 3.34 2.96 6.60
N LEU A 127 3.49 4.30 6.71
CA LEU A 127 4.80 4.96 6.75
C LEU A 127 5.64 4.47 7.94
N LYS A 128 5.04 4.42 9.13
CA LYS A 128 5.70 3.94 10.34
C LYS A 128 6.26 2.53 10.19
N ALA A 129 5.54 1.64 9.50
CA ALA A 129 6.00 0.27 9.25
C ALA A 129 7.25 0.19 8.36
N MET A 130 7.65 1.29 7.71
CA MET A 130 8.77 1.34 6.76
C MET A 130 10.00 2.08 7.31
N GLU A 131 9.95 2.69 8.49
CA GLU A 131 11.02 3.53 9.08
C GLU A 131 12.38 2.85 9.17
N ASN A 132 12.40 1.51 9.31
CA ASN A 132 13.64 0.73 9.42
C ASN A 132 14.10 0.10 8.09
N CYS A 133 13.42 0.36 6.97
CA CYS A 133 13.78 -0.18 5.67
C CYS A 133 15.02 0.52 5.09
N LYS A 134 16.01 -0.26 4.67
CA LYS A 134 17.29 0.25 4.12
C LYS A 134 17.33 0.30 2.59
N ASP A 135 16.26 -0.10 1.92
CA ASP A 135 16.17 -0.05 0.46
C ASP A 135 16.28 1.40 -0.03
N SER A 136 17.13 1.64 -1.02
CA SER A 136 17.34 2.97 -1.58
C SER A 136 16.41 3.27 -2.75
N MET A 137 16.09 4.53 -2.93
CA MET A 137 15.40 5.07 -4.11
C MET A 137 16.02 6.39 -4.53
N ASP A 138 15.82 6.73 -5.80
CA ASP A 138 16.11 8.07 -6.27
C ASP A 138 15.00 9.01 -5.82
N PHE A 139 15.38 10.22 -5.41
CA PHE A 139 14.49 11.31 -5.11
C PHE A 139 14.79 12.48 -6.04
N ARG A 140 13.75 13.10 -6.62
CA ARG A 140 13.90 14.30 -7.46
C ARG A 140 12.85 15.36 -7.13
N SER A 141 13.31 16.59 -6.90
CA SER A 141 12.44 17.75 -6.75
C SER A 141 13.07 19.00 -7.35
N GLY A 142 12.34 19.67 -8.24
CA GLY A 142 12.87 20.79 -9.02
C GLY A 142 14.14 20.38 -9.77
N CYS A 143 15.23 21.12 -9.57
CA CYS A 143 16.54 20.82 -10.16
C CYS A 143 17.43 19.90 -9.31
N LYS A 144 16.92 19.39 -8.18
CA LYS A 144 17.71 18.58 -7.24
C LYS A 144 17.36 17.10 -7.36
N GLY A 145 18.39 16.26 -7.43
CA GLY A 145 18.28 14.82 -7.34
C GLY A 145 19.21 14.28 -6.25
N THR A 146 18.75 13.29 -5.49
CA THR A 146 19.57 12.59 -4.48
C THR A 146 19.11 11.14 -4.35
N THR A 147 19.89 10.30 -3.69
CA THR A 147 19.48 8.94 -3.32
C THR A 147 19.22 8.92 -1.82
N VAL A 148 18.07 8.36 -1.43
CA VAL A 148 17.61 8.31 -0.03
C VAL A 148 17.10 6.91 0.28
N THR A 149 17.11 6.54 1.56
CA THR A 149 16.52 5.26 1.97
C THR A 149 15.00 5.40 2.12
N LEU A 150 14.30 4.28 1.94
CA LEU A 150 12.87 4.17 2.21
C LEU A 150 12.55 4.58 3.66
N GLY A 151 13.35 4.10 4.62
CA GLY A 151 13.16 4.40 6.03
C GLY A 151 13.30 5.88 6.36
N GLU A 152 14.31 6.55 5.79
CA GLU A 152 14.50 7.99 5.94
C GLU A 152 13.31 8.79 5.41
N ALA A 153 12.88 8.52 4.17
CA ALA A 153 11.74 9.20 3.57
C ALA A 153 10.44 8.91 4.36
N ALA A 154 10.24 7.65 4.77
CA ALA A 154 9.06 7.24 5.52
C ALA A 154 8.97 7.91 6.90
N SER A 155 10.08 7.96 7.65
CA SER A 155 10.15 8.64 8.95
C SER A 155 9.86 10.13 8.81
N LYS A 156 10.51 10.83 7.86
CA LYS A 156 10.27 12.27 7.64
C LYS A 156 8.82 12.59 7.27
N LEU A 157 8.22 11.78 6.41
CA LEU A 157 6.81 11.92 6.04
C LEU A 157 5.86 11.58 7.19
N HIS A 158 6.18 10.56 8.00
CA HIS A 158 5.38 10.21 9.17
C HIS A 158 5.39 11.34 10.21
N ASP A 159 6.56 11.92 10.47
CA ASP A 159 6.74 12.88 11.56
C ASP A 159 6.28 14.31 11.19
N SER A 160 6.55 14.74 9.96
CA SER A 160 6.31 16.13 9.54
C SER A 160 5.28 16.28 8.42
N GLY A 161 4.86 15.17 7.80
CA GLY A 161 4.04 15.22 6.59
C GLY A 161 4.76 15.72 5.34
N ASN A 162 6.06 16.04 5.44
CA ASN A 162 6.86 16.58 4.34
C ASN A 162 8.22 15.88 4.21
N PHE A 163 8.68 15.69 2.99
CA PHE A 163 10.02 15.23 2.70
C PHE A 163 10.54 15.88 1.42
N LEU A 164 11.51 16.80 1.58
CA LEU A 164 12.20 17.46 0.46
C LEU A 164 11.25 18.09 -0.58
N GLY A 165 10.10 18.59 -0.14
CA GLY A 165 9.07 19.19 -1.02
C GLY A 165 7.94 18.24 -1.43
N PHE A 166 8.07 16.93 -1.20
CA PHE A 166 6.95 16.00 -1.29
C PHE A 166 6.09 16.09 -0.02
N THR A 167 4.80 16.43 -0.15
CA THR A 167 3.90 16.66 1.00
C THR A 167 2.74 15.67 0.98
N LEU A 168 2.45 15.05 2.12
CA LEU A 168 1.27 14.18 2.27
C LEU A 168 -0.02 14.99 2.08
N GLY A 169 -0.96 14.42 1.32
CA GLY A 169 -2.24 15.08 1.08
C GLY A 169 -2.19 16.28 0.12
N ALA A 170 -1.07 16.49 -0.59
CA ALA A 170 -1.02 17.46 -1.69
C ALA A 170 -2.17 17.18 -2.68
N LYS A 171 -2.91 18.25 -3.02
CA LYS A 171 -4.15 18.17 -3.80
C LYS A 171 -3.84 17.94 -5.27
#